data_AF-A0A653NR32-F1
#
_entry.id   AF-A0A653NR32-F1
#
_cell.length_a   1.000
_cell.length_b   1.000
_cell.length_c   1.000
_cell.angle_alpha   90.00
_cell.angle_beta   90.00
_cell.angle_gamma   90.00
#
_symmetry.space_group_name_H-M   'P 1'
#
loop_
_entity.id
_entity.type
_entity.pdbx_description
1 polymer ?
#
loop_
_entity_poly.entity_id
_entity_poly.type
_entity_poly.pdbx_seq_one_letter_code
_entity_poly.pdbx_strand_id
1 'polypeptide(L)'
;MTAAFTIRLDDETLAKLDALAADTDRSRNWLAAKAIENYVELNAWQIEQIKAGLAEADRGEFVSEADLDAIEAEIRAKIDRP
;
A
#
# COMPACT_ATOMS: atom_id res chain seq x y z
N MET A 1 -3.48 -22.04 2.76
CA MET A 1 -4.73 -22.51 2.11
C MET A 1 -5.10 -21.51 1.03
N THR A 2 -5.66 -21.94 -0.09
CA THR A 2 -6.18 -21.05 -1.14
C THR A 2 -7.70 -21.13 -1.17
N ALA A 3 -8.35 -19.99 -1.43
CA ALA A 3 -9.79 -19.89 -1.60
C ALA A 3 -10.09 -19.33 -2.99
N ALA A 4 -11.17 -19.80 -3.60
CA ALA A 4 -11.63 -19.32 -4.90
C ALA A 4 -12.82 -18.36 -4.71
N PHE A 5 -12.84 -17.29 -5.50
CA PHE A 5 -13.96 -16.36 -5.59
C PHE A 5 -14.06 -15.84 -7.04
N THR A 6 -15.22 -15.32 -7.41
CA THR A 6 -15.47 -14.80 -8.75
C THR A 6 -15.32 -13.29 -8.77
N ILE A 7 -14.54 -12.76 -9.72
CA ILE A 7 -14.43 -11.33 -10.01
C ILE A 7 -15.21 -11.01 -11.28
N ARG A 8 -15.77 -9.80 -11.34
CA ARG A 8 -16.38 -9.25 -12.55
C ARG A 8 -15.49 -8.15 -13.07
N LEU A 9 -15.13 -8.23 -14.34
CA LEU A 9 -14.35 -7.22 -15.07
C LEU A 9 -15.19 -6.79 -16.26
N ASP A 10 -15.08 -5.52 -16.65
CA ASP A 10 -15.57 -5.09 -17.95
C ASP A 10 -14.69 -5.68 -19.07
N ASP A 11 -15.23 -5.67 -20.30
CA ASP A 11 -14.58 -6.27 -21.46
C ASP A 11 -13.22 -5.63 -21.76
N GLU A 12 -13.09 -4.31 -21.53
CA GLU A 12 -11.85 -3.57 -21.75
C GLU A 12 -10.74 -4.03 -20.79
N THR A 13 -11.05 -4.14 -19.50
CA THR A 13 -10.11 -4.58 -18.46
C THR A 13 -9.73 -6.04 -18.67
N LEU A 14 -10.69 -6.89 -19.04
CA LEU A 14 -10.42 -8.29 -19.37
C LEU A 14 -9.44 -8.40 -20.55
N ALA A 15 -9.65 -7.64 -21.62
CA ALA A 15 -8.75 -7.63 -22.78
C ALA A 15 -7.33 -7.17 -22.42
N LYS A 16 -7.20 -6.14 -21.57
CA LYS A 16 -5.88 -5.67 -21.08
C LYS A 16 -5.19 -6.74 -20.21
N LEU A 17 -5.93 -7.42 -19.34
CA LEU A 17 -5.39 -8.51 -18.52
C LEU A 17 -4.92 -9.69 -19.39
N ASP A 18 -5.64 -9.99 -20.46
CA ASP A 18 -5.30 -11.06 -21.41
C ASP A 18 -4.00 -10.78 -22.15
N ALA A 19 -3.82 -9.54 -22.64
CA ALA A 19 -2.58 -9.11 -23.27
C ALA A 19 -1.41 -9.18 -22.27
N LEU A 20 -1.60 -8.66 -21.05
CA LEU A 20 -0.57 -8.69 -20.02
C LEU A 20 -0.17 -10.13 -19.63
N ALA A 21 -1.14 -11.04 -19.55
CA ALA A 21 -0.91 -12.46 -19.28
C ALA A 21 -0.03 -13.09 -20.37
N ALA A 22 -0.31 -12.80 -21.64
CA ALA A 22 0.47 -13.29 -22.78
C ALA A 22 1.90 -12.73 -22.78
N ASP A 23 2.07 -11.42 -22.60
CA ASP A 23 3.37 -10.75 -22.65
C ASP A 23 4.29 -11.15 -21.48
N THR A 24 3.73 -11.57 -20.34
CA THR A 24 4.47 -11.93 -19.14
C THR A 24 4.64 -13.44 -18.92
N ASP A 25 4.09 -14.27 -19.80
CA ASP A 25 4.03 -15.74 -19.64
C ASP A 25 3.43 -16.15 -18.27
N ARG A 26 2.28 -15.54 -17.94
CA ARG A 26 1.54 -15.77 -16.68
C ARG A 26 0.07 -16.03 -16.96
N SER A 27 -0.57 -16.77 -16.06
CA SER A 27 -2.03 -16.93 -16.11
C SER A 27 -2.75 -15.69 -15.57
N ARG A 28 -3.96 -15.44 -16.05
CA ARG A 28 -4.86 -14.39 -15.53
C ARG A 28 -5.04 -14.51 -14.01
N ASN A 29 -5.22 -15.73 -13.53
CA ASN A 29 -5.39 -16.01 -12.10
C ASN A 29 -4.15 -15.64 -11.29
N TRP A 30 -2.96 -15.91 -11.83
CA TRP A 30 -1.71 -15.52 -11.16
C TRP A 30 -1.60 -13.99 -11.06
N LEU A 31 -1.86 -13.28 -12.16
CA LEU A 31 -1.81 -11.81 -12.19
C LEU A 31 -2.86 -11.19 -11.26
N ALA A 32 -4.10 -11.69 -11.30
CA ALA A 32 -5.18 -11.21 -10.43
C ALA A 32 -4.86 -11.46 -8.95
N ALA A 33 -4.37 -12.66 -8.60
CA ALA A 33 -3.97 -12.97 -7.24
C ALA A 33 -2.83 -12.04 -6.77
N LYS A 34 -1.83 -11.80 -7.60
CA LYS A 34 -0.71 -10.91 -7.27
C LYS A 34 -1.12 -9.45 -7.13
N ALA A 35 -2.00 -8.96 -7.99
CA ALA A 35 -2.55 -7.61 -7.87
C ALA A 35 -3.32 -7.43 -6.56
N ILE A 36 -4.11 -8.44 -6.16
CA ILE A 36 -4.89 -8.40 -4.93
C ILE A 36 -4.00 -8.52 -3.70
N GLU A 37 -2.99 -9.39 -3.70
CA GLU A 37 -2.00 -9.52 -2.63
C GLU A 37 -1.32 -8.17 -2.37
N ASN A 38 -0.76 -7.56 -3.42
CA ASN A 38 -0.10 -6.26 -3.32
C ASN A 38 -1.06 -5.16 -2.81
N TYR A 39 -2.30 -5.15 -3.30
CA TYR A 39 -3.30 -4.18 -2.87
C TYR A 39 -3.66 -4.36 -1.39
N VAL A 40 -3.91 -5.60 -0.95
CA VAL A 40 -4.26 -5.89 0.43
C VAL A 40 -3.11 -5.57 1.36
N GLU A 41 -1.88 -5.98 1.05
CA GLU A 41 -0.71 -5.70 1.90
C GLU A 41 -0.48 -4.19 2.08
N LEU A 42 -0.51 -3.43 0.98
CA LEU A 42 -0.32 -1.98 1.02
C LEU A 42 -1.37 -1.30 1.90
N ASN A 43 -2.65 -1.61 1.67
CA ASN A 43 -3.75 -0.95 2.37
C ASN A 43 -3.88 -1.42 3.82
N ALA A 44 -3.64 -2.70 4.11
CA ALA A 44 -3.71 -3.23 5.46
C ALA A 44 -2.67 -2.55 6.35
N TRP A 45 -1.41 -2.47 5.89
CA TRP A 45 -0.36 -1.78 6.61
C TRP A 45 -0.71 -0.30 6.88
N GLN A 46 -1.18 0.43 5.85
CA GLN A 46 -1.58 1.83 6.02
C GLN A 46 -2.69 2.01 7.04
N ILE A 47 -3.73 1.17 6.97
CA ILE A 47 -4.85 1.21 7.90
C ILE A 47 -4.39 0.92 9.33
N GLU A 48 -3.48 -0.05 9.52
CA GLU A 48 -2.92 -0.37 10.83
C GLU A 48 -2.13 0.81 11.41
N GLN A 49 -1.28 1.46 10.61
CA GLN A 49 -0.52 2.64 11.04
C GLN A 49 -1.44 3.81 11.43
N ILE A 50 -2.49 4.07 10.64
CA ILE A 50 -3.47 5.12 10.95
C ILE A 50 -4.17 4.81 12.28
N LYS A 51 -4.61 3.56 12.48
CA LYS A 51 -5.27 3.17 13.73
C LYS A 51 -4.34 3.28 14.93
N ALA A 52 -3.07 2.90 14.79
CA ALA A 52 -2.07 3.04 15.84
C ALA A 52 -1.87 4.53 16.22
N GLY A 53 -1.63 5.39 15.23
CA GLY A 53 -1.44 6.82 15.46
C GLY A 53 -2.67 7.52 16.06
N LEU A 54 -3.88 7.11 15.66
CA LEU A 54 -5.12 7.59 16.30
C LEU A 54 -5.18 7.17 17.77
N ALA A 55 -4.84 5.92 18.08
CA ALA A 55 -4.85 5.44 19.46
C ALA A 55 -3.78 6.14 20.33
N GLU A 56 -2.62 6.48 19.77
CA GLU A 56 -1.57 7.28 20.44
C GLU A 56 -2.06 8.72 20.69
N ALA A 57 -2.66 9.35 19.69
CA ALA A 57 -3.25 10.68 19.80
C ALA A 57 -4.37 10.73 20.86
N ASP A 58 -5.24 9.72 20.93
CA ASP A 58 -6.28 9.59 21.94
C ASP A 58 -5.70 9.45 23.37
N ARG A 59 -4.49 8.90 23.50
CA ARG A 59 -3.72 8.86 24.77
C ARG A 59 -2.93 10.14 25.04
N GLY A 60 -2.95 11.11 24.12
CA GLY A 60 -2.19 12.35 24.21
C GLY A 60 -0.69 12.17 23.96
N GLU A 61 -0.27 11.06 23.34
CA GLU A 61 1.13 10.73 23.04
C GLU A 61 1.61 11.50 21.80
N PHE A 62 1.68 12.82 21.94
CA PHE A 62 2.29 13.70 20.94
C PHE A 62 3.74 13.99 21.29
N VAL A 63 4.57 14.21 20.27
CA VAL A 63 5.93 14.72 20.44
C VAL A 63 5.89 16.16 20.97
N SER A 64 6.94 16.57 21.70
CA SER A 64 7.06 17.95 22.14
C SER A 64 7.44 18.90 21.01
N GLU A 65 7.30 20.21 21.21
CA GLU A 65 7.76 21.21 20.23
C GLU A 65 9.26 21.06 19.90
N ALA A 66 10.09 20.78 20.92
CA ALA A 66 11.52 20.58 20.72
C ALA A 66 11.85 19.32 19.89
N ASP A 67 11.05 18.25 20.06
CA ASP A 67 11.18 17.04 19.24
C ASP A 67 10.75 17.31 17.80
N LEU A 68 9.70 18.12 17.60
CA LEU A 68 9.24 18.53 16.28
C LEU A 68 10.31 19.34 15.54
N ASP A 69 10.96 20.29 16.20
CA ASP A 69 12.08 21.06 15.64
C ASP A 69 13.24 20.16 15.20
N ALA A 70 13.56 19.14 15.99
CA ALA A 70 14.60 18.17 15.67
C ALA A 70 14.23 17.32 14.44
N ILE A 71 12.97 16.88 14.34
CA ILE A 71 12.45 16.14 13.17
C ILE A 71 12.51 17.01 11.92
N GLU A 72 12.11 18.28 12.00
CA GLU A 72 12.15 19.20 10.86
C GLU A 72 13.58 19.39 10.34
N ALA A 73 14.54 19.58 11.25
CA ALA A 73 15.94 19.72 10.89
C ALA A 73 16.48 18.45 10.20
N GLU A 74 16.10 17.26 10.67
CA GLU A 74 16.49 15.99 10.05
C GLU A 74 15.89 15.84 8.64
N ILE A 75 14.61 16.14 8.46
CA ILE A 75 13.94 16.07 7.17
C ILE A 75 14.60 17.02 6.16
N ARG A 76 14.88 18.26 6.58
CA ARG A 76 15.54 19.26 5.73
C ARG A 76 16.92 18.79 5.26
N ALA A 77 17.72 18.23 6.17
CA ALA A 77 19.04 17.69 5.85
C ALA A 77 18.99 16.51 4.87
N LYS A 78 17.92 15.70 4.87
CA LYS A 78 17.72 14.61 3.91
C LYS A 78 17.28 15.11 2.53
N ILE A 79 16.51 16.20 2.47
CA ILE A 79 16.07 16.83 1.21
C ILE A 79 17.23 17.57 0.54
N ASP A 80 18.09 18.24 1.31
CA ASP A 80 19.22 19.02 0.81
C ASP A 80 20.47 18.19 0.48
N ARG A 81 20.40 16.85 0.62
CA ARG A 81 21.51 15.95 0.29
C ARG A 81 21.56 15.75 -1.24
N PRO A 82 22.68 16.08 -1.91
CA PRO A 82 22.81 15.96 -3.37
C PRO A 82 22.81 14.51 -3.86
#